data_AF-A0A945N4D5-F1
#
_entry.id   AF-A0A945N4D5-F1
#
_cell.length_a   1.000
_cell.length_b   1.000
_cell.length_c   1.000
_cell.angle_alpha   90.00
_cell.angle_beta   90.00
_cell.angle_gamma   90.00
#
_symmetry.space_group_name_H-M   'P 1'
#
loop_
_entity.id
_entity.type
_entity.pdbx_description
1 polymer ?
#
loop_
_entity_poly.entity_id
_entity_poly.type
_entity_poly.pdbx_seq_one_letter_code
_entity_poly.pdbx_strand_id
1 'polypeptide(L)'
;MNVINKHVFLRDRQDICDRLERWQEVVDQISESYGGAASLICQLTETGIRPVVSSDQESNPFPAGTIFPLEDQTFCKEVISAQEAIYVGDAGADVSWLSSPIWADMGFSSYYGLPVRWPDGEIFGTICVMDRAPTDYQTPFTAWMACFRDLIQADLAAADKQPDNRRCIADVSSDLKNSATTIVGRTESLMSSSSTLSEAQRLDLGSIQASAETLVTLLNDVMENIKTASPRSGTGDGSAGVSNRRVLVVEDNHINQKVAGALLQSLDYEFEFADDGAIALEAIQSTEFGIILMDVQMPNMDGLEATRKIRAMGGWQASVPIIAVTANAMTNDKYKCIDAGMNDLLPKPIDPARFMEVLQSYSGQ
;
A
#
# COMPACT_ATOMS: atom_id res chain seq x y z
N MET A 1 2.82 39.36 -4.32
CA MET A 1 4.24 39.11 -4.65
C MET A 1 4.97 38.87 -3.31
N ASN A 2 5.64 37.72 -3.19
CA ASN A 2 6.15 37.07 -1.96
C ASN A 2 5.14 36.25 -1.13
N VAL A 3 4.61 35.17 -1.73
CA VAL A 3 3.96 34.05 -0.99
C VAL A 3 4.92 32.87 -0.80
N ILE A 4 6.09 32.87 -1.45
CA ILE A 4 6.99 31.73 -1.46
C ILE A 4 8.22 32.05 -0.59
N ASN A 5 8.31 31.36 0.54
CA ASN A 5 9.38 31.52 1.52
C ASN A 5 10.68 30.90 0.97
N LYS A 6 11.82 31.54 1.20
CA LYS A 6 13.13 31.08 0.69
C LYS A 6 13.56 29.71 1.21
N HIS A 7 12.92 29.21 2.28
CA HIS A 7 13.24 27.92 2.90
C HIS A 7 12.68 26.72 2.15
N VAL A 8 11.59 26.88 1.38
CA VAL A 8 10.96 25.80 0.60
C VAL A 8 11.93 25.21 -0.44
N PHE A 9 12.78 26.06 -1.02
CA PHE A 9 13.70 25.67 -2.11
C PHE A 9 14.93 24.89 -1.66
N LEU A 10 15.30 24.98 -0.37
CA LEU A 10 16.44 24.23 0.18
C LEU A 10 16.16 22.73 0.32
N ARG A 11 14.93 22.30 0.00
CA ARG A 11 14.47 20.91 0.08
C ARG A 11 14.15 20.30 -1.30
N ASP A 12 14.60 20.90 -2.39
CA ASP A 12 14.63 20.23 -3.71
C ASP A 12 15.71 19.14 -3.69
N ARG A 13 15.37 17.98 -3.14
CA ARG A 13 16.28 16.83 -3.01
C ARG A 13 15.76 15.63 -3.77
N GLN A 14 16.62 15.01 -4.56
CA GLN A 14 16.29 13.83 -5.38
C GLN A 14 15.82 12.64 -4.53
N ASP A 15 16.38 12.43 -3.33
CA ASP A 15 15.98 11.36 -2.42
C ASP A 15 14.52 11.45 -1.98
N ILE A 16 13.93 12.65 -1.98
CA ILE A 16 12.51 12.85 -1.71
C ILE A 16 11.66 12.48 -2.92
N CYS A 17 12.11 12.82 -4.13
CA CYS A 17 11.44 12.43 -5.37
C CYS A 17 11.41 10.89 -5.49
N ASP A 18 12.57 10.24 -5.37
CA ASP A 18 12.70 8.78 -5.44
C ASP A 18 11.82 8.08 -4.39
N ARG A 19 11.71 8.68 -3.20
CA ARG A 19 10.85 8.17 -2.13
C ARG A 19 9.37 8.24 -2.50
N LEU A 20 8.94 9.34 -3.14
CA LEU A 20 7.55 9.52 -3.53
C LEU A 20 7.13 8.64 -4.71
N GLU A 21 8.06 8.18 -5.55
CA GLU A 21 7.78 7.24 -6.66
C GLU A 21 7.04 5.97 -6.21
N ARG A 22 7.21 5.54 -4.96
CA ARG A 22 6.46 4.40 -4.41
C ARG A 22 4.94 4.58 -4.41
N TRP A 23 4.45 5.81 -4.57
CA TRP A 23 3.03 6.13 -4.68
C TRP A 23 2.49 6.05 -6.10
N GLN A 24 3.31 5.67 -7.09
CA GLN A 24 2.94 5.58 -8.51
C GLN A 24 1.68 4.73 -8.73
N GLU A 25 1.66 3.48 -8.24
CA GLU A 25 0.50 2.58 -8.40
C GLU A 25 -0.79 3.20 -7.84
N VAL A 26 -0.72 3.94 -6.74
CA VAL A 26 -1.88 4.62 -6.15
C VAL A 26 -2.33 5.77 -7.05
N VAL A 27 -1.40 6.56 -7.58
CA VAL A 27 -1.69 7.69 -8.50
C VAL A 27 -2.30 7.20 -9.82
N ASP A 28 -1.84 6.06 -10.33
CA ASP A 28 -2.42 5.40 -11.50
C ASP A 28 -3.87 4.96 -11.24
N GLN A 29 -4.08 4.28 -10.11
CA GLN A 29 -5.41 3.81 -9.71
C GLN A 29 -6.43 4.94 -9.50
N ILE A 30 -6.01 6.11 -9.00
CA ILE A 30 -6.89 7.29 -8.90
C ILE A 30 -7.43 7.68 -10.27
N SER A 31 -6.55 7.69 -11.27
CA SER A 31 -6.93 8.09 -12.64
C SER A 31 -7.85 7.05 -13.28
N GLU A 32 -7.51 5.76 -13.16
CA GLU A 32 -8.31 4.66 -13.71
C GLU A 32 -9.69 4.56 -13.09
N SER A 33 -9.78 4.64 -11.75
CA SER A 33 -11.04 4.42 -11.02
C SER A 33 -12.04 5.57 -11.13
N TYR A 34 -11.55 6.79 -11.36
CA TYR A 34 -12.38 8.00 -11.39
C TYR A 34 -12.45 8.66 -12.78
N GLY A 35 -11.92 8.00 -13.81
CA GLY A 35 -11.91 8.51 -15.19
C GLY A 35 -11.03 9.75 -15.39
N GLY A 36 -10.16 10.06 -14.43
CA GLY A 36 -9.33 11.25 -14.45
C GLY A 36 -8.29 11.16 -15.58
N ALA A 37 -8.26 12.17 -16.43
CA ALA A 37 -7.28 12.27 -17.51
C ALA A 37 -5.83 12.46 -17.01
N ALA A 38 -5.64 12.95 -15.78
CA ALA A 38 -4.36 13.02 -15.09
C ALA A 38 -4.53 13.05 -13.56
N SER A 39 -3.66 12.34 -12.84
CA SER A 39 -3.49 12.46 -11.39
C SER A 39 -2.02 12.66 -11.07
N LEU A 40 -1.71 13.63 -10.20
CA LEU A 40 -0.34 14.07 -9.98
C LEU A 40 -0.06 14.28 -8.49
N ILE A 41 1.16 13.95 -8.08
CA ILE A 41 1.79 14.54 -6.90
C ILE A 41 2.79 15.55 -7.45
N CYS A 42 2.64 16.81 -7.06
CA CYS A 42 3.42 17.91 -7.54
C CYS A 42 4.21 18.55 -6.40
N GLN A 43 5.45 18.93 -6.68
CA GLN A 43 6.33 19.68 -5.80
C GLN A 43 6.49 21.11 -6.29
N LEU A 44 6.39 22.07 -5.37
CA LEU A 44 6.74 23.45 -5.62
C LEU A 44 8.28 23.60 -5.66
N THR A 45 8.78 24.21 -6.73
CA THR A 45 10.21 24.46 -6.96
C THR A 45 10.47 25.96 -7.10
N GLU A 46 11.73 26.38 -7.19
CA GLU A 46 12.11 27.80 -7.37
C GLU A 46 11.56 28.39 -8.66
N THR A 47 11.50 27.58 -9.72
CA THR A 47 11.17 28.03 -11.08
C THR A 47 9.76 27.65 -11.51
N GLY A 48 9.00 26.92 -10.69
CA GLY A 48 7.67 26.46 -11.05
C GLY A 48 7.18 25.29 -10.22
N ILE A 49 6.36 24.44 -10.83
CA ILE A 49 5.81 23.23 -10.22
C ILE A 49 6.28 21.99 -11.00
N ARG A 50 6.68 20.94 -10.28
CA ARG A 50 7.21 19.71 -10.85
C ARG A 50 6.32 18.54 -10.44
N PRO A 51 5.65 17.83 -11.36
CA PRO A 51 5.08 16.52 -11.06
C PRO A 51 6.22 15.59 -10.63
N VAL A 52 6.19 15.10 -9.40
CA VAL A 52 7.13 14.10 -8.89
C VAL A 52 6.60 12.69 -9.10
N VAL A 53 5.28 12.54 -9.10
CA VAL A 53 4.57 11.31 -9.48
C VAL A 53 3.46 11.72 -10.43
N SER A 54 3.32 11.00 -11.54
CA SER A 54 2.35 11.32 -12.58
C SER A 54 1.72 10.06 -13.11
N SER A 55 0.39 10.04 -13.26
CA SER A 55 -0.30 8.84 -13.70
C SER A 55 0.02 8.47 -15.14
N ASP A 56 0.14 7.17 -15.42
CA ASP A 56 0.55 6.62 -16.72
C ASP A 56 -0.59 6.53 -17.75
N GLN A 57 -1.53 7.47 -17.68
CA GLN A 57 -2.61 7.55 -18.65
C GLN A 57 -2.10 8.16 -19.95
N GLU A 58 -2.40 7.56 -21.11
CA GLU A 58 -2.02 8.10 -22.43
C GLU A 58 -2.50 9.55 -22.64
N SER A 59 -3.60 9.93 -21.99
CA SER A 59 -4.15 11.28 -22.03
C SER A 59 -3.41 12.32 -21.21
N ASN A 60 -2.52 11.90 -20.30
CA ASN A 60 -1.84 12.75 -19.33
C ASN A 60 -0.62 13.47 -19.97
N PRO A 61 -0.64 14.81 -20.11
CA PRO A 61 0.44 15.56 -20.75
C PRO A 61 1.55 15.98 -19.78
N PHE A 62 1.53 15.54 -18.52
CA PHE A 62 2.40 16.02 -17.46
C PHE A 62 3.42 14.96 -17.02
N PRO A 63 4.52 14.72 -17.75
CA PRO A 63 5.52 13.74 -17.34
C PRO A 63 6.17 14.09 -16.00
N ALA A 64 6.43 13.06 -15.19
CA ALA A 64 7.19 13.20 -13.95
C ALA A 64 8.59 13.81 -14.20
N GLY A 65 9.05 14.63 -13.27
CA GLY A 65 10.35 15.32 -13.32
C GLY A 65 10.38 16.62 -14.13
N THR A 66 9.39 16.87 -14.99
CA THR A 66 9.35 18.10 -15.81
C THR A 66 8.87 19.29 -15.00
N ILE A 67 9.59 20.41 -15.03
CA ILE A 67 9.18 21.64 -14.33
C ILE A 67 8.31 22.48 -15.26
N PHE A 68 7.10 22.79 -14.79
CA PHE A 68 6.15 23.66 -15.47
C PHE A 68 6.10 25.03 -14.78
N PRO A 69 6.05 26.14 -15.53
CA PRO A 69 5.95 27.46 -14.93
C PRO A 69 4.63 27.63 -14.16
N LEU A 70 4.70 28.27 -13.00
CA LEU A 70 3.53 28.60 -12.17
C LEU A 70 2.85 29.89 -12.67
N GLU A 71 2.37 29.83 -13.91
CA GLU A 71 1.68 30.92 -14.60
C GLU A 71 0.36 31.28 -13.90
N ASP A 72 -0.15 32.49 -14.18
CA ASP A 72 -1.45 32.92 -13.69
C ASP A 72 -2.56 31.97 -14.15
N GLN A 73 -3.51 31.67 -13.25
CA GLN A 73 -4.70 30.84 -13.52
C GLN A 73 -4.45 29.34 -13.79
N THR A 74 -3.37 28.75 -13.28
CA THR A 74 -3.24 27.28 -13.22
C THR A 74 -3.92 26.72 -11.96
N PHE A 75 -4.56 25.55 -12.05
CA PHE A 75 -5.27 24.96 -10.90
C PHE A 75 -4.37 24.75 -9.67
N CYS A 76 -3.14 24.27 -9.87
CA CYS A 76 -2.19 24.04 -8.78
C CYS A 76 -1.76 25.35 -8.11
N LYS A 77 -1.69 26.47 -8.85
CA LYS A 77 -1.39 27.79 -8.28
C LYS A 77 -2.44 28.24 -7.31
N GLU A 78 -3.71 28.02 -7.63
CA GLU A 78 -4.82 28.39 -6.76
C GLU A 78 -4.77 27.58 -5.45
N VAL A 79 -4.50 26.28 -5.53
CA VAL A 79 -4.30 25.44 -4.33
C VAL A 79 -3.14 25.97 -3.47
N ILE A 80 -2.00 26.29 -4.08
CA ILE A 80 -0.82 26.79 -3.37
C ILE A 80 -1.08 28.18 -2.77
N SER A 81 -1.81 29.05 -3.47
CA SER A 81 -2.07 30.42 -3.06
C SER A 81 -3.13 30.50 -1.97
N ALA A 82 -4.23 29.76 -2.14
CA ALA A 82 -5.32 29.70 -1.16
C ALA A 82 -4.97 28.84 0.06
N GLN A 83 -4.00 27.92 -0.10
CA GLN A 83 -3.58 26.95 0.92
C GLN A 83 -4.71 26.03 1.41
N GLU A 84 -5.71 25.80 0.57
CA GLU A 84 -6.89 24.98 0.84
C GLU A 84 -7.25 24.12 -0.37
N ALA A 85 -8.23 23.24 -0.20
CA ALA A 85 -8.72 22.41 -1.30
C ALA A 85 -9.37 23.29 -2.37
N ILE A 86 -8.98 23.08 -3.63
CA ILE A 86 -9.64 23.71 -4.78
C ILE A 86 -10.43 22.64 -5.52
N TYR A 87 -11.69 22.97 -5.79
CA TYR A 87 -12.61 22.15 -6.56
C TYR A 87 -13.15 22.97 -7.73
N VAL A 88 -13.04 22.40 -8.92
CA VAL A 88 -13.59 22.94 -10.17
C VAL A 88 -14.35 21.79 -10.83
N GLY A 89 -15.68 21.83 -10.77
CA GLY A 89 -16.52 20.80 -11.40
C GLY A 89 -16.64 20.97 -12.91
N ASP A 90 -16.64 22.22 -13.38
CA ASP A 90 -16.68 22.57 -14.81
C ASP A 90 -16.05 23.96 -15.06
N ALA A 91 -14.81 23.97 -15.55
CA ALA A 91 -14.06 25.15 -15.93
C ALA A 91 -14.66 25.88 -17.14
N GLY A 92 -15.39 25.18 -18.02
CA GLY A 92 -16.10 25.78 -19.14
C GLY A 92 -17.33 26.57 -18.72
N ALA A 93 -17.91 26.25 -17.56
CA ALA A 93 -19.05 26.96 -16.98
C ALA A 93 -18.66 28.11 -16.04
N ASP A 94 -17.41 28.15 -15.56
CA ASP A 94 -16.90 29.18 -14.66
C ASP A 94 -16.04 30.21 -15.40
N VAL A 95 -16.54 31.45 -15.44
CA VAL A 95 -15.90 32.59 -16.13
C VAL A 95 -14.46 32.83 -15.66
N SER A 96 -14.13 32.46 -14.41
CA SER A 96 -12.80 32.61 -13.81
C SER A 96 -11.74 31.73 -14.49
N TRP A 97 -12.16 30.63 -15.11
CA TRP A 97 -11.27 29.65 -15.74
C TRP A 97 -11.23 29.74 -17.26
N LEU A 98 -12.11 30.54 -17.89
CA LEU A 98 -12.18 30.64 -19.36
C LEU A 98 -10.89 31.14 -20.02
N SER A 99 -10.09 31.95 -19.31
CA SER A 99 -8.77 32.42 -19.78
C SER A 99 -7.60 31.55 -19.33
N SER A 100 -7.84 30.48 -18.57
CA SER A 100 -6.79 29.58 -18.10
C SER A 100 -6.25 28.74 -19.27
N PRO A 101 -4.92 28.69 -19.50
CA PRO A 101 -4.32 27.80 -20.50
C PRO A 101 -4.64 26.31 -20.25
N ILE A 102 -4.83 25.92 -18.99
CA ILE A 102 -5.17 24.54 -18.61
C ILE A 102 -6.54 24.13 -19.16
N TRP A 103 -7.49 25.06 -19.22
CA TRP A 103 -8.77 24.85 -19.88
C TRP A 103 -8.70 25.12 -21.38
N ALA A 104 -8.28 26.33 -21.77
CA ALA A 104 -8.37 26.83 -23.14
C ALA A 104 -7.47 26.06 -24.13
N ASP A 105 -6.27 25.67 -23.71
CA ASP A 105 -5.29 25.02 -24.59
C ASP A 105 -5.23 23.50 -24.35
N MET A 106 -5.34 23.06 -23.09
CA MET A 106 -5.18 21.64 -22.71
C MET A 106 -6.50 20.88 -22.54
N GLY A 107 -7.63 21.61 -22.45
CA GLY A 107 -8.98 21.04 -22.42
C GLY A 107 -9.39 20.39 -21.10
N PHE A 108 -8.72 20.68 -19.98
CA PHE A 108 -9.12 20.14 -18.68
C PHE A 108 -10.31 20.90 -18.11
N SER A 109 -11.46 20.22 -18.04
CA SER A 109 -12.75 20.78 -17.64
C SER A 109 -12.99 20.67 -16.15
N SER A 110 -12.38 19.72 -15.45
CA SER A 110 -12.57 19.57 -14.00
C SER A 110 -11.27 19.32 -13.28
N TYR A 111 -11.22 19.73 -12.01
CA TYR A 111 -10.05 19.63 -11.16
C TYR A 111 -10.45 19.47 -9.69
N TYR A 112 -9.73 18.60 -8.99
CA TYR A 112 -9.72 18.58 -7.54
C TYR A 112 -8.29 18.47 -7.04
N GLY A 113 -7.88 19.41 -6.18
CA GLY A 113 -6.52 19.45 -5.67
C GLY A 113 -6.44 19.86 -4.21
N LEU A 114 -5.42 19.34 -3.53
CA LEU A 114 -5.15 19.54 -2.12
C LEU A 114 -3.71 20.01 -1.92
N PRO A 115 -3.45 20.95 -0.99
CA PRO A 115 -2.09 21.34 -0.66
C PRO A 115 -1.41 20.21 0.10
N VAL A 116 -0.15 19.92 -0.23
CA VAL A 116 0.74 19.03 0.52
C VAL A 116 1.71 19.89 1.29
N ARG A 117 1.95 19.55 2.56
CA ARG A 117 2.82 20.31 3.44
C ARG A 117 4.01 19.50 3.94
N TRP A 118 5.10 20.22 4.14
CA TRP A 118 6.20 19.78 4.97
C TRP A 118 5.77 19.70 6.45
N PRO A 119 6.54 19.00 7.31
CA PRO A 119 6.23 18.86 8.74
C PRO A 119 6.21 20.18 9.51
N ASP A 120 6.97 21.18 9.05
CA ASP A 120 6.99 22.53 9.60
C ASP A 120 5.79 23.39 9.13
N GLY A 121 4.90 22.82 8.32
CA GLY A 121 3.68 23.45 7.82
C GLY A 121 3.87 24.25 6.52
N GLU A 122 5.11 24.39 6.03
CA GLU A 122 5.36 25.02 4.72
C GLU A 122 4.79 24.16 3.59
N ILE A 123 4.43 24.80 2.47
CA ILE A 123 3.90 24.07 1.30
C ILE A 123 5.03 23.28 0.63
N PHE A 124 4.83 21.97 0.52
CA PHE A 124 5.60 21.09 -0.36
C PHE A 124 5.15 21.25 -1.80
N GLY A 125 3.84 21.27 -2.03
CA GLY A 125 3.24 21.33 -3.36
C GLY A 125 1.78 20.91 -3.30
N THR A 126 1.31 20.08 -4.24
CA THR A 126 -0.09 19.67 -4.35
C THR A 126 -0.24 18.20 -4.68
N ILE A 127 -1.34 17.57 -4.27
CA ILE A 127 -1.86 16.38 -4.95
C ILE A 127 -3.09 16.81 -5.72
N CYS A 128 -3.29 16.29 -6.93
CA CYS A 128 -4.47 16.62 -7.70
C CYS A 128 -4.93 15.50 -8.62
N VAL A 129 -6.19 15.57 -9.00
CA VAL A 129 -6.81 14.86 -10.11
C VAL A 129 -7.46 15.90 -11.03
N MET A 130 -7.45 15.63 -12.33
CA MET A 130 -8.14 16.45 -13.31
C MET A 130 -8.63 15.62 -14.49
N ASP A 131 -9.69 16.11 -15.11
CA ASP A 131 -10.37 15.42 -16.22
C ASP A 131 -10.75 16.43 -17.31
N ARG A 132 -10.85 15.96 -18.55
CA ARG A 132 -11.39 16.72 -19.68
C ARG A 132 -12.91 16.75 -19.69
N ALA A 133 -13.57 15.86 -18.94
CA ALA A 133 -14.99 15.94 -18.68
C ALA A 133 -15.29 16.78 -17.42
N PRO A 134 -16.46 17.45 -17.37
CA PRO A 134 -17.01 17.94 -16.11
C PRO A 134 -17.21 16.77 -15.14
N THR A 135 -16.65 16.89 -13.93
CA THR A 135 -16.63 15.79 -12.95
C THR A 135 -17.00 16.32 -11.58
N ASP A 136 -17.99 15.69 -10.96
CA ASP A 136 -18.42 16.05 -9.60
C ASP A 136 -17.69 15.20 -8.55
N TYR A 137 -16.55 15.72 -8.10
CA TYR A 137 -15.75 15.15 -7.02
C TYR A 137 -16.46 15.29 -5.66
N GLN A 138 -17.31 14.32 -5.31
CA GLN A 138 -18.02 14.27 -4.01
C GLN A 138 -17.45 13.22 -3.05
N THR A 139 -17.93 13.21 -1.81
CA THR A 139 -17.69 12.12 -0.86
C THR A 139 -18.21 10.79 -1.43
N PRO A 140 -17.45 9.68 -1.35
CA PRO A 140 -16.27 9.46 -0.50
C PRO A 140 -14.92 9.88 -1.11
N PHE A 141 -14.86 10.31 -2.37
CA PHE A 141 -13.62 10.58 -3.09
C PHE A 141 -12.77 11.69 -2.43
N THR A 142 -13.37 12.83 -2.11
CA THR A 142 -12.65 13.96 -1.48
C THR A 142 -12.08 13.59 -0.10
N ALA A 143 -12.81 12.78 0.66
CA ALA A 143 -12.37 12.26 1.95
C ALA A 143 -11.23 11.24 1.83
N TRP A 144 -11.20 10.48 0.74
CA TRP A 144 -10.13 9.55 0.42
C TRP A 144 -8.87 10.30 -0.03
N MET A 145 -9.00 11.26 -0.94
CA MET A 145 -7.89 12.13 -1.38
C MET A 145 -7.25 12.88 -0.21
N ALA A 146 -8.05 13.33 0.76
CA ALA A 146 -7.55 13.92 1.98
C ALA A 146 -6.69 12.94 2.81
N CYS A 147 -7.15 11.69 2.99
CA CYS A 147 -6.35 10.66 3.67
C CYS A 147 -5.06 10.32 2.91
N PHE A 148 -5.12 10.27 1.58
CA PHE A 148 -3.96 10.00 0.75
C PHE A 148 -2.91 11.13 0.85
N ARG A 149 -3.35 12.40 0.81
CA ARG A 149 -2.48 13.54 1.12
C ARG A 149 -1.82 13.37 2.49
N ASP A 150 -2.56 12.97 3.52
CA ASP A 150 -2.02 12.84 4.87
C ASP A 150 -0.93 11.75 4.95
N LEU A 151 -1.08 10.64 4.20
CA LEU A 151 -0.04 9.62 4.05
C LEU A 151 1.23 10.14 3.37
N ILE A 152 1.09 10.96 2.33
CA ILE A 152 2.23 11.60 1.68
C ILE A 152 2.95 12.54 2.64
N GLN A 153 2.21 13.34 3.42
CA GLN A 153 2.81 14.26 4.40
C GLN A 153 3.54 13.53 5.53
N ALA A 154 2.99 12.41 6.02
CA ALA A 154 3.70 11.54 6.96
C ALA A 154 5.01 11.01 6.37
N ASP A 155 4.98 10.69 5.08
CA ASP A 155 6.17 10.22 4.38
C ASP A 155 7.27 11.27 4.24
N LEU A 156 6.86 12.50 3.92
CA LEU A 156 7.74 13.67 3.91
C LEU A 156 8.31 13.94 5.31
N ALA A 157 7.52 13.73 6.37
CA ALA A 157 7.97 13.88 7.75
C ALA A 157 9.04 12.87 8.15
N ALA A 158 8.94 11.66 7.65
CA ALA A 158 9.96 10.64 7.83
C ALA A 158 11.25 10.95 7.06
N ALA A 159 11.16 11.63 5.92
CA ALA A 159 12.31 12.03 5.11
C ALA A 159 13.06 13.28 5.62
N ASP A 160 12.39 14.17 6.37
CA ASP A 160 12.99 15.38 6.96
C ASP A 160 13.79 15.07 8.25
N LYS A 161 13.56 13.91 8.88
CA LYS A 161 14.34 13.44 10.03
C LYS A 161 15.68 12.87 9.56
N GLN A 162 16.80 13.46 10.01
CA GLN A 162 18.14 12.85 9.86
C GLN A 162 18.10 11.41 10.37
N PRO A 163 18.84 10.46 9.74
CA PRO A 163 18.65 9.03 9.95
C PRO A 163 19.16 8.60 11.32
N ASP A 164 18.34 8.79 12.34
CA ASP A 164 18.35 7.95 13.52
C ASP A 164 17.34 6.84 13.26
N ASN A 165 17.82 5.75 12.67
CA ASN A 165 17.04 4.66 12.08
C ASN A 165 15.94 4.14 13.03
N ARG A 166 16.14 4.23 14.36
CA ARG A 166 15.16 3.80 15.37
C ARG A 166 14.00 4.77 15.57
N ARG A 167 14.24 6.08 15.44
CA ARG A 167 13.20 7.10 15.64
C ARG A 167 12.35 7.27 14.38
N CYS A 168 12.98 7.21 13.21
CA CYS A 168 12.29 7.26 11.92
C CYS A 168 11.31 6.08 11.75
N ILE A 169 11.69 4.85 12.10
CA ILE A 169 10.78 3.70 12.06
C ILE A 169 9.63 3.88 13.05
N ALA A 170 9.90 4.40 14.25
CA ALA A 170 8.85 4.64 15.25
C ALA A 170 7.81 5.66 14.79
N ASP A 171 8.27 6.74 14.13
CA ASP A 171 7.40 7.81 13.65
C ASP A 171 6.60 7.37 12.41
N VAL A 172 7.25 6.76 11.42
CA VAL A 172 6.59 6.15 10.24
C VAL A 172 5.56 5.11 10.68
N SER A 173 5.93 4.26 11.63
CA SER A 173 5.03 3.23 12.15
C SER A 173 3.85 3.83 12.92
N SER A 174 4.04 4.97 13.60
CA SER A 174 2.95 5.66 14.29
C SER A 174 1.97 6.31 13.31
N ASP A 175 2.47 6.88 12.21
CA ASP A 175 1.64 7.51 11.18
C ASP A 175 0.87 6.48 10.37
N LEU A 176 1.53 5.41 9.91
CA LEU A 176 0.85 4.27 9.26
C LEU A 176 -0.21 3.65 10.18
N LYS A 177 0.09 3.51 11.47
CA LYS A 177 -0.88 3.00 12.45
C LYS A 177 -2.08 3.92 12.59
N ASN A 178 -1.87 5.24 12.65
CA ASN A 178 -2.95 6.22 12.74
C ASN A 178 -3.82 6.21 11.48
N SER A 179 -3.21 6.12 10.29
CA SER A 179 -3.94 6.01 9.02
C SER A 179 -4.74 4.72 8.93
N ALA A 180 -4.14 3.58 9.27
CA ALA A 180 -4.84 2.30 9.27
C ALA A 180 -5.98 2.26 10.31
N THR A 181 -5.76 2.80 11.53
CA THR A 181 -6.83 2.95 12.54
C THR A 181 -7.98 3.84 12.05
N THR A 182 -7.67 4.87 11.27
CA THR A 182 -8.67 5.75 10.65
C THR A 182 -9.47 5.03 9.56
N ILE A 183 -8.80 4.20 8.74
CA ILE A 183 -9.46 3.36 7.74
C ILE A 183 -10.43 2.40 8.41
N VAL A 184 -9.98 1.67 9.45
CA VAL A 184 -10.82 0.76 10.24
C VAL A 184 -12.05 1.48 10.79
N GLY A 185 -11.87 2.63 11.46
CA GLY A 185 -13.00 3.37 12.02
C GLY A 185 -14.00 3.87 10.96
N ARG A 186 -13.52 4.23 9.76
CA ARG A 186 -14.38 4.65 8.65
C ARG A 186 -15.11 3.49 8.00
N THR A 187 -14.46 2.34 7.79
CA THR A 187 -15.11 1.14 7.25
C THR A 187 -16.17 0.62 8.22
N GLU A 188 -15.89 0.58 9.53
CA GLU A 188 -16.87 0.22 10.56
C GLU A 188 -18.09 1.16 10.55
N SER A 189 -17.85 2.47 10.44
CA SER A 189 -18.93 3.46 10.38
C SER A 189 -19.78 3.31 9.11
N LEU A 190 -19.16 3.03 7.96
CA LEU A 190 -19.85 2.77 6.69
C LEU A 190 -20.67 1.47 6.72
N MET A 191 -20.12 0.40 7.31
CA MET A 191 -20.81 -0.88 7.47
C MET A 191 -22.00 -0.79 8.43
N SER A 192 -21.91 0.04 9.48
CA SER A 192 -22.98 0.22 10.48
C SER A 192 -24.06 1.24 10.06
N SER A 193 -23.72 2.21 9.20
CA SER A 193 -24.61 3.33 8.85
C SER A 193 -25.32 3.18 7.51
N SER A 194 -24.87 2.27 6.63
CA SER A 194 -25.37 2.18 5.25
C SER A 194 -26.23 0.92 5.02
N SER A 195 -27.56 1.10 5.00
CA SER A 195 -28.53 0.05 4.68
C SER A 195 -28.57 -0.33 3.19
N THR A 196 -27.81 0.38 2.34
CA THR A 196 -27.87 0.29 0.87
C THR A 196 -26.65 -0.37 0.23
N LEU A 197 -25.66 -0.81 1.00
CA LEU A 197 -24.48 -1.50 0.45
C LEU A 197 -24.88 -2.87 -0.12
N SER A 198 -24.47 -3.14 -1.36
CA SER A 198 -24.59 -4.46 -1.95
C SER A 198 -23.67 -5.48 -1.25
N GLU A 199 -23.95 -6.77 -1.43
CA GLU A 199 -23.19 -7.85 -0.79
C GLU A 199 -21.72 -7.86 -1.25
N ALA A 200 -21.45 -7.56 -2.52
CA ALA A 200 -20.09 -7.40 -3.05
C ALA A 200 -19.35 -6.22 -2.40
N GLN A 201 -20.00 -5.06 -2.26
CA GLN A 201 -19.39 -3.89 -1.60
C GLN A 201 -19.10 -4.14 -0.11
N ARG A 202 -19.91 -4.96 0.56
CA ARG A 202 -19.64 -5.38 1.94
C ARG A 202 -18.45 -6.33 2.04
N LEU A 203 -18.27 -7.22 1.06
CA LEU A 203 -17.10 -8.09 0.97
C LEU A 203 -15.82 -7.29 0.72
N ASP A 204 -15.86 -6.33 -0.21
CA ASP A 204 -14.71 -5.46 -0.52
C ASP A 204 -14.35 -4.57 0.67
N LEU A 205 -15.33 -3.90 1.30
CA LEU A 205 -15.12 -3.12 2.52
C LEU A 205 -14.61 -3.98 3.67
N GLY A 206 -15.14 -5.21 3.79
CA GLY A 206 -14.67 -6.19 4.74
C GLY A 206 -13.20 -6.50 4.54
N SER A 207 -12.76 -6.79 3.31
CA SER A 207 -11.37 -7.03 2.96
C SER A 207 -10.46 -5.84 3.26
N ILE A 208 -10.89 -4.62 2.92
CA ILE A 208 -10.14 -3.38 3.19
C ILE A 208 -9.96 -3.17 4.70
N GLN A 209 -11.04 -3.33 5.48
CA GLN A 209 -10.99 -3.22 6.94
C GLN A 209 -10.00 -4.23 7.51
N ALA A 210 -10.13 -5.48 7.07
CA ALA A 210 -9.30 -6.59 7.47
C ALA A 210 -7.81 -6.35 7.20
N SER A 211 -7.46 -5.88 6.00
CA SER A 211 -6.07 -5.52 5.66
C SER A 211 -5.54 -4.37 6.53
N ALA A 212 -6.38 -3.38 6.84
CA ALA A 212 -6.00 -2.27 7.71
C ALA A 212 -5.80 -2.71 9.17
N GLU A 213 -6.64 -3.60 9.70
CA GLU A 213 -6.49 -4.18 11.04
C GLU A 213 -5.19 -4.99 11.16
N THR A 214 -4.91 -5.86 10.18
CA THR A 214 -3.65 -6.59 10.11
C THR A 214 -2.46 -5.64 10.09
N LEU A 215 -2.50 -4.58 9.28
CA LEU A 215 -1.43 -3.59 9.24
C LEU A 215 -1.22 -2.92 10.60
N VAL A 216 -2.28 -2.55 11.31
CA VAL A 216 -2.20 -1.99 12.67
C VAL A 216 -1.50 -2.96 13.62
N THR A 217 -1.86 -4.24 13.58
CA THR A 217 -1.26 -5.26 14.44
C THR A 217 0.21 -5.48 14.11
N LEU A 218 0.57 -5.57 12.83
CA LEU A 218 1.97 -5.69 12.39
C LEU A 218 2.84 -4.53 12.84
N LEU A 219 2.30 -3.32 12.72
CA LEU A 219 2.99 -2.11 13.16
C LEU A 219 3.16 -2.11 14.68
N ASN A 220 2.19 -2.63 15.44
CA ASN A 220 2.35 -2.80 16.88
C ASN A 220 3.47 -3.78 17.23
N ASP A 221 3.53 -4.92 16.56
CA ASP A 221 4.55 -5.95 16.80
C ASP A 221 5.95 -5.46 16.45
N VAL A 222 6.11 -4.78 15.30
CA VAL A 222 7.37 -4.12 14.92
C VAL A 222 7.77 -3.09 15.97
N MET A 223 6.81 -2.30 16.47
CA MET A 223 7.06 -1.30 17.52
C MET A 223 7.43 -1.89 18.87
N GLU A 224 6.88 -3.04 19.24
CA GLU A 224 7.27 -3.78 20.45
C GLU A 224 8.66 -4.40 20.31
N ASN A 225 8.97 -4.99 19.15
CA ASN A 225 10.27 -5.58 18.88
C ASN A 225 11.41 -4.56 18.85
N ILE A 226 11.13 -3.33 18.40
CA ILE A 226 12.10 -2.22 18.45
C ILE A 226 12.39 -1.79 19.90
N LYS A 227 11.40 -1.90 20.80
CA LYS A 227 11.56 -1.57 22.23
C LYS A 227 12.34 -2.65 23.00
N THR A 228 12.29 -3.90 22.56
CA THR A 228 12.92 -5.04 23.25
C THR A 228 14.32 -5.38 22.73
N ALA A 229 14.74 -4.84 21.58
CA ALA A 229 16.07 -5.04 21.00
C ALA A 229 17.19 -4.28 21.76
N SER A 230 17.58 -4.82 22.92
CA SER A 230 18.87 -4.52 23.57
C SER A 230 19.99 -5.35 22.92
N PRO A 231 21.22 -4.82 22.73
CA PRO A 231 22.27 -5.54 22.04
C PRO A 231 22.76 -6.72 22.90
N ARG A 232 22.42 -7.95 22.51
CA ARG A 232 23.10 -9.15 22.99
C ARG A 232 24.13 -9.59 21.95
N SER A 233 25.38 -9.23 22.20
CA SER A 233 26.55 -9.90 21.65
C SER A 233 26.62 -11.33 22.21
N GLY A 234 26.86 -12.33 21.36
CA GLY A 234 27.13 -13.69 21.81
C GLY A 234 27.31 -14.68 20.66
N THR A 235 28.52 -15.16 20.52
CA THR A 235 29.12 -16.11 19.56
C THR A 235 28.66 -17.57 19.67
N GLY A 236 28.69 -18.31 18.54
CA GLY A 236 28.78 -19.78 18.45
C GLY A 236 27.43 -20.51 18.64
N ASP A 237 27.05 -21.53 17.87
CA ASP A 237 27.84 -22.65 17.35
C ASP A 237 27.11 -23.28 16.13
N GLY A 238 27.87 -23.93 15.24
CA GLY A 238 27.35 -24.60 14.06
C GLY A 238 26.76 -25.98 14.38
N SER A 239 25.60 -26.27 13.80
CA SER A 239 25.25 -27.62 13.38
C SER A 239 24.34 -27.54 12.15
N ALA A 240 24.76 -28.19 11.06
CA ALA A 240 24.02 -28.28 9.81
C ALA A 240 22.83 -29.23 10.01
N GLY A 241 21.68 -28.66 10.37
CA GLY A 241 20.35 -29.23 10.15
C GLY A 241 19.59 -28.28 9.23
N VAL A 242 18.75 -28.83 8.35
CA VAL A 242 17.86 -28.06 7.46
C VAL A 242 17.21 -26.93 8.27
N SER A 243 17.33 -25.69 7.82
CA SER A 243 16.79 -24.56 8.57
C SER A 243 15.26 -24.66 8.55
N ASN A 244 14.67 -25.08 9.67
CA ASN A 244 13.21 -25.09 9.92
C ASN A 244 12.57 -23.68 9.87
N ARG A 245 13.33 -22.70 9.37
CA ARG A 245 12.99 -21.28 9.24
C ARG A 245 12.85 -20.84 7.78
N ARG A 246 12.95 -21.74 6.79
CA ARG A 246 12.66 -21.39 5.40
C ARG A 246 11.21 -21.67 5.03
N VAL A 247 10.49 -20.64 4.59
CA VAL A 247 9.06 -20.68 4.28
C VAL A 247 8.83 -20.44 2.79
N LEU A 248 8.02 -21.28 2.14
CA LEU A 248 7.50 -20.98 0.81
C LEU A 248 6.15 -20.29 0.95
N VAL A 249 6.01 -19.10 0.36
CA VAL A 249 4.76 -18.34 0.33
C VAL A 249 4.16 -18.44 -1.07
N VAL A 250 3.02 -19.10 -1.20
CA VAL A 250 2.33 -19.33 -2.48
C VAL A 250 1.06 -18.49 -2.51
N GLU A 251 1.06 -17.45 -3.34
CA GLU A 251 0.03 -16.40 -3.36
C GLU A 251 0.13 -15.65 -4.70
N ASP A 252 -0.98 -15.43 -5.40
CA ASP A 252 -1.01 -14.76 -6.71
C ASP A 252 -1.02 -13.23 -6.62
N ASN A 253 -1.43 -12.68 -5.48
CA ASN A 253 -1.43 -11.25 -5.24
C ASN A 253 -0.11 -10.76 -4.62
N HIS A 254 0.67 -9.98 -5.37
CA HIS A 254 1.95 -9.43 -4.92
C HIS A 254 1.88 -8.55 -3.65
N ILE A 255 0.74 -7.92 -3.34
CA ILE A 255 0.55 -7.18 -2.09
C ILE A 255 0.47 -8.16 -0.91
N ASN A 256 -0.29 -9.24 -1.05
CA ASN A 256 -0.39 -10.29 -0.02
C ASN A 256 0.95 -10.99 0.21
N GLN A 257 1.72 -11.25 -0.87
CA GLN A 257 3.11 -11.72 -0.77
C GLN A 257 3.97 -10.77 0.07
N LYS A 258 3.94 -9.46 -0.21
CA LYS A 258 4.71 -8.46 0.55
C LYS A 258 4.31 -8.42 2.03
N VAL A 259 3.02 -8.53 2.35
CA VAL A 259 2.52 -8.56 3.74
C VAL A 259 3.03 -9.81 4.48
N ALA A 260 2.88 -11.00 3.89
CA ALA A 260 3.36 -12.25 4.47
C ALA A 260 4.89 -12.27 4.60
N GLY A 261 5.61 -11.73 3.60
CA GLY A 261 7.07 -11.60 3.63
C GLY A 261 7.55 -10.66 4.73
N ALA A 262 6.91 -9.50 4.91
CA ALA A 262 7.25 -8.57 5.99
C ALA A 262 7.05 -9.21 7.38
N LEU A 263 5.97 -9.97 7.53
CA LEU A 263 5.70 -10.78 8.73
C LEU A 263 6.82 -11.78 9.01
N LEU A 264 7.16 -12.62 8.03
CA LEU A 264 8.21 -13.62 8.13
C LEU A 264 9.57 -13.00 8.43
N GLN A 265 9.89 -11.89 7.76
CA GLN A 265 11.13 -11.14 7.99
C GLN A 265 11.23 -10.61 9.43
N SER A 266 10.12 -10.08 9.98
CA SER A 266 10.07 -9.59 11.37
C SER A 266 10.30 -10.70 12.41
N LEU A 267 10.05 -11.95 12.01
CA LEU A 267 10.21 -13.16 12.83
C LEU A 267 11.52 -13.93 12.52
N ASP A 268 12.41 -13.36 11.72
CA ASP A 268 13.72 -13.95 11.36
C ASP A 268 13.59 -15.30 10.59
N TYR A 269 12.56 -15.40 9.74
CA TYR A 269 12.39 -16.49 8.78
C TYR A 269 12.96 -16.11 7.41
N GLU A 270 13.59 -17.08 6.74
CA GLU A 270 13.91 -16.99 5.31
C GLU A 270 12.67 -17.35 4.51
N PHE A 271 12.45 -16.75 3.35
CA PHE A 271 11.30 -17.07 2.53
C PHE A 271 11.53 -16.90 1.04
N GLU A 272 10.68 -17.55 0.26
CA GLU A 272 10.61 -17.49 -1.19
C GLU A 272 9.16 -17.38 -1.62
N PHE A 273 8.90 -16.72 -2.75
CA PHE A 273 7.55 -16.52 -3.29
C PHE A 273 7.31 -17.43 -4.49
N ALA A 274 6.07 -17.90 -4.61
CA ALA A 274 5.54 -18.54 -5.81
C ALA A 274 4.18 -17.92 -6.15
N ASP A 275 4.00 -17.50 -7.40
CA ASP A 275 2.78 -16.79 -7.81
C ASP A 275 1.59 -17.72 -8.06
N ASP A 276 1.82 -19.03 -8.20
CA ASP A 276 0.75 -20.04 -8.31
C ASP A 276 1.21 -21.44 -7.85
N GLY A 277 0.28 -22.39 -7.88
CA GLY A 277 0.53 -23.78 -7.50
C GLY A 277 1.52 -24.52 -8.42
N ALA A 278 1.68 -24.12 -9.69
CA ALA A 278 2.64 -24.74 -10.61
C ALA A 278 4.07 -24.32 -10.26
N ILE A 279 4.29 -23.03 -10.03
CA ILE A 279 5.58 -22.48 -9.60
C ILE A 279 5.97 -23.07 -8.24
N ALA A 280 5.01 -23.22 -7.33
CA ALA A 280 5.26 -23.88 -6.04
C ALA A 280 5.77 -25.32 -6.22
N LEU A 281 5.18 -26.10 -7.13
CA LEU A 281 5.61 -27.47 -7.40
C LEU A 281 7.02 -27.55 -8.01
N GLU A 282 7.44 -26.53 -8.77
CA GLU A 282 8.81 -26.43 -9.27
C GLU A 282 9.78 -26.08 -8.14
N ALA A 283 9.45 -25.08 -7.32
CA ALA A 283 10.30 -24.62 -6.22
C ALA A 283 10.62 -25.73 -5.21
N ILE A 284 9.62 -26.55 -4.84
CA ILE A 284 9.82 -27.64 -3.88
C ILE A 284 10.64 -28.82 -4.41
N GLN A 285 10.91 -28.88 -5.72
CA GLN A 285 11.78 -29.93 -6.27
C GLN A 285 13.26 -29.57 -6.07
N SER A 286 13.60 -28.29 -6.11
CA SER A 286 14.98 -27.80 -5.97
C SER A 286 15.36 -27.40 -4.55
N THR A 287 14.37 -27.04 -3.73
CA THR A 287 14.60 -26.39 -2.44
C THR A 287 13.77 -27.04 -1.35
N GLU A 288 14.42 -27.36 -0.22
CA GLU A 288 13.74 -27.84 0.98
C GLU A 288 13.19 -26.68 1.81
N PHE A 289 11.90 -26.76 2.16
CA PHE A 289 11.19 -25.76 2.97
C PHE A 289 10.71 -26.40 4.27
N GLY A 290 10.73 -25.64 5.36
CA GLY A 290 10.21 -26.07 6.65
C GLY A 290 8.70 -25.87 6.79
N ILE A 291 8.15 -24.86 6.12
CA ILE A 291 6.71 -24.55 6.12
C ILE A 291 6.31 -24.03 4.73
N ILE A 292 5.10 -24.37 4.28
CA ILE A 292 4.48 -23.78 3.09
C ILE A 292 3.22 -23.04 3.54
N LEU A 293 3.14 -21.75 3.21
CA LEU A 293 1.91 -20.96 3.30
C LEU A 293 1.27 -20.99 1.91
N MET A 294 0.07 -21.57 1.79
CA MET A 294 -0.57 -21.85 0.51
C MET A 294 -1.91 -21.15 0.42
N ASP A 295 -2.04 -20.18 -0.48
CA ASP A 295 -3.36 -19.65 -0.82
C ASP A 295 -4.23 -20.75 -1.43
N VAL A 296 -5.48 -20.82 -0.98
CA VAL A 296 -6.45 -21.80 -1.48
C VAL A 296 -6.95 -21.42 -2.87
N GLN A 297 -7.10 -20.13 -3.17
CA GLN A 297 -7.70 -19.65 -4.42
C GLN A 297 -6.66 -18.92 -5.27
N MET A 298 -6.17 -19.58 -6.32
CA MET A 298 -5.20 -19.01 -7.25
C MET A 298 -5.58 -19.35 -8.70
N PRO A 299 -5.19 -18.52 -9.69
CA PRO A 299 -5.33 -18.84 -11.10
C PRO A 299 -4.47 -20.06 -11.50
N ASN A 300 -4.82 -20.69 -12.62
CA ASN A 300 -4.15 -21.87 -13.20
C ASN A 300 -4.23 -23.15 -12.35
N MET A 301 -3.59 -23.16 -11.18
CA MET A 301 -3.58 -24.29 -10.25
C MET A 301 -3.88 -23.79 -8.84
N ASP A 302 -5.03 -24.21 -8.31
CA ASP A 302 -5.46 -23.84 -6.97
C ASP A 302 -4.62 -24.53 -5.88
N GLY A 303 -4.66 -23.98 -4.66
CA GLY A 303 -3.86 -24.48 -3.55
C GLY A 303 -4.24 -25.89 -3.10
N LEU A 304 -5.49 -26.33 -3.30
CA LEU A 304 -5.93 -27.67 -2.96
C LEU A 304 -5.35 -28.70 -3.94
N GLU A 305 -5.36 -28.40 -5.24
CA GLU A 305 -4.73 -29.21 -6.27
C GLU A 305 -3.21 -29.27 -6.07
N ALA A 306 -2.57 -28.12 -5.84
CA ALA A 306 -1.14 -28.04 -5.54
C ALA A 306 -0.79 -28.90 -4.33
N THR A 307 -1.51 -28.75 -3.22
CA THR A 307 -1.31 -29.56 -2.00
C THR A 307 -1.39 -31.05 -2.27
N ARG A 308 -2.41 -31.52 -3.00
CA ARG A 308 -2.54 -32.95 -3.33
C ARG A 308 -1.33 -33.46 -4.14
N LYS A 309 -0.84 -32.66 -5.08
CA LYS A 309 0.37 -32.99 -5.86
C LYS A 309 1.62 -33.03 -4.99
N ILE A 310 1.81 -32.06 -4.09
CA ILE A 310 2.92 -32.03 -3.12
C ILE A 310 2.89 -33.29 -2.25
N ARG A 311 1.72 -33.67 -1.71
CA ARG A 311 1.55 -34.89 -0.90
C ARG A 311 1.84 -36.16 -1.68
N ALA A 312 1.62 -36.18 -2.98
CA ALA A 312 1.91 -37.33 -3.85
C ALA A 312 3.41 -37.50 -4.19
N MET A 313 4.26 -36.49 -3.98
CA MET A 313 5.70 -36.55 -4.30
C MET A 313 6.51 -37.47 -3.37
N GLY A 314 5.96 -37.84 -2.20
CA GLY A 314 6.66 -38.65 -1.20
C GLY A 314 7.76 -37.87 -0.47
N GLY A 315 8.57 -38.57 0.34
CA GLY A 315 9.74 -37.98 1.01
C GLY A 315 9.42 -36.85 1.99
N TRP A 316 10.31 -35.85 2.05
CA TRP A 316 10.15 -34.68 2.90
C TRP A 316 9.04 -33.75 2.36
N GLN A 317 8.86 -33.69 1.03
CA GLN A 317 7.82 -32.89 0.38
C GLN A 317 6.42 -33.30 0.83
N ALA A 318 6.17 -34.60 0.94
CA ALA A 318 4.89 -35.09 1.43
C ALA A 318 4.64 -34.78 2.91
N SER A 319 5.70 -34.49 3.67
CA SER A 319 5.65 -34.30 5.13
C SER A 319 5.74 -32.84 5.56
N VAL A 320 6.13 -31.92 4.66
CA VAL A 320 6.23 -30.50 4.99
C VAL A 320 4.88 -29.95 5.45
N PRO A 321 4.82 -29.21 6.57
CA PRO A 321 3.63 -28.49 6.99
C PRO A 321 3.13 -27.55 5.88
N ILE A 322 1.88 -27.74 5.45
CA ILE A 322 1.19 -26.84 4.52
C ILE A 322 0.06 -26.16 5.29
N ILE A 323 0.13 -24.84 5.42
CA ILE A 323 -0.86 -24.01 6.10
C ILE A 323 -1.69 -23.31 5.04
N ALA A 324 -3.00 -23.57 5.04
CA ALA A 324 -3.93 -22.91 4.14
C ALA A 324 -4.03 -21.43 4.49
N VAL A 325 -3.99 -20.54 3.50
CA VAL A 325 -4.33 -19.13 3.65
C VAL A 325 -5.60 -18.89 2.82
N THR A 326 -6.70 -18.46 3.44
CA THR A 326 -8.01 -18.41 2.73
C THR A 326 -8.87 -17.22 3.13
N ALA A 327 -9.50 -16.56 2.16
CA ALA A 327 -10.50 -15.52 2.41
C ALA A 327 -11.80 -16.05 3.03
N ASN A 328 -12.08 -17.35 2.92
CA ASN A 328 -13.26 -17.98 3.50
C ASN A 328 -12.86 -19.09 4.48
N ALA A 329 -12.92 -18.77 5.78
CA ALA A 329 -12.58 -19.70 6.86
C ALA A 329 -13.80 -20.42 7.46
N MET A 330 -14.93 -20.45 6.74
CA MET A 330 -16.11 -21.21 7.15
C MET A 330 -15.82 -22.71 7.28
N THR A 331 -16.55 -23.40 8.15
CA THR A 331 -16.34 -24.82 8.49
C THR A 331 -16.23 -25.74 7.26
N ASN A 332 -16.97 -25.46 6.20
CA ASN A 332 -16.97 -26.26 4.97
C ASN A 332 -15.63 -26.16 4.19
N ASP A 333 -14.99 -25.00 4.18
CA ASP A 333 -13.71 -24.81 3.47
C ASP A 333 -12.53 -25.35 4.29
N LYS A 334 -12.63 -25.33 5.63
CA LYS A 334 -11.70 -26.04 6.50
C LYS A 334 -11.63 -27.53 6.19
N TYR A 335 -12.77 -28.19 5.98
CA TYR A 335 -12.79 -29.62 5.63
C TYR A 335 -12.10 -29.90 4.30
N LYS A 336 -12.33 -29.06 3.27
CA LYS A 336 -11.67 -29.21 1.96
C LYS A 336 -10.14 -29.09 2.06
N CYS A 337 -9.65 -28.17 2.88
CA CYS A 337 -8.21 -27.97 3.11
C CYS A 337 -7.58 -29.20 3.77
N ILE A 338 -8.22 -29.71 4.83
CA ILE A 338 -7.77 -30.92 5.54
C ILE A 338 -7.82 -32.15 4.61
N ASP A 339 -8.91 -32.33 3.86
CA ASP A 339 -9.06 -33.43 2.89
C ASP A 339 -8.03 -33.37 1.76
N ALA A 340 -7.56 -32.18 1.39
CA ALA A 340 -6.46 -32.00 0.43
C ALA A 340 -5.08 -32.33 1.04
N GLY A 341 -4.97 -32.41 2.36
CA GLY A 341 -3.73 -32.74 3.08
C GLY A 341 -3.01 -31.54 3.71
N MET A 342 -3.69 -30.40 3.90
CA MET A 342 -3.18 -29.25 4.64
C MET A 342 -3.27 -29.48 6.15
N ASN A 343 -2.36 -28.86 6.91
CA ASN A 343 -2.17 -29.12 8.34
C ASN A 343 -2.94 -28.14 9.23
N ASP A 344 -3.03 -26.87 8.83
CA ASP A 344 -3.77 -25.83 9.54
C ASP A 344 -4.31 -24.79 8.55
N LEU A 345 -5.04 -23.81 9.05
CA LEU A 345 -5.56 -22.69 8.28
C LEU A 345 -5.31 -21.35 8.96
N LEU A 346 -5.11 -20.34 8.13
CA LEU A 346 -5.05 -18.93 8.46
C LEU A 346 -6.12 -18.21 7.63
N PRO A 347 -7.14 -17.61 8.26
CA PRO A 347 -8.06 -16.74 7.54
C PRO A 347 -7.29 -15.55 6.96
N LYS A 348 -7.71 -15.08 5.79
CA LYS A 348 -7.40 -13.72 5.31
C LYS A 348 -8.45 -12.77 5.94
N PRO A 349 -8.03 -11.62 6.47
CA PRO A 349 -6.66 -11.12 6.51
C PRO A 349 -5.83 -11.90 7.54
N ILE A 350 -4.52 -12.00 7.31
CA ILE A 350 -3.64 -12.72 8.23
C ILE A 350 -3.54 -11.91 9.53
N ASP A 351 -4.08 -12.46 10.62
CA ASP A 351 -3.84 -11.92 11.97
C ASP A 351 -2.40 -12.24 12.42
N PRO A 352 -1.55 -11.24 12.73
CA PRO A 352 -0.15 -11.46 13.10
C PRO A 352 0.05 -12.35 14.33
N ALA A 353 -0.81 -12.22 15.34
CA ALA A 353 -0.73 -13.04 16.54
C ALA A 353 -0.97 -14.51 16.18
N ARG A 354 -2.05 -14.80 15.45
CA ARG A 354 -2.35 -16.15 14.97
C ARG A 354 -1.28 -16.68 14.00
N PHE A 355 -0.74 -15.83 13.14
CA PHE A 355 0.34 -16.18 12.22
C PHE A 355 1.58 -16.67 12.96
N MET A 356 2.01 -15.92 13.98
CA MET A 356 3.14 -16.26 14.83
C MET A 356 2.90 -17.58 15.58
N GLU A 357 1.72 -17.77 16.17
CA GLU A 357 1.34 -19.02 16.84
C GLU A 357 1.45 -20.24 15.93
N VAL A 358 0.92 -20.13 14.70
CA VAL A 358 0.95 -21.22 13.73
C VAL A 358 2.39 -21.53 13.32
N LEU A 359 3.19 -20.51 12.97
CA LEU A 359 4.59 -20.74 12.61
C LEU A 359 5.39 -21.37 13.74
N GLN A 360 5.20 -20.94 14.99
CA GLN A 360 5.85 -21.55 16.15
C GLN A 360 5.45 -23.03 16.32
N SER A 361 4.16 -23.34 16.13
CA SER A 361 3.64 -24.71 16.27
C SER A 361 4.25 -25.70 15.26
N TYR A 362 4.67 -25.22 14.09
CA TYR A 362 5.20 -26.06 13.00
C TYR A 362 6.71 -25.93 12.78
N SER A 363 7.38 -24.93 13.36
CA SER A 363 8.84 -24.74 13.28
C SER A 363 9.63 -25.56 14.31
N GLY A 364 8.96 -26.27 15.23
CA GLY A 364 9.58 -27.24 16.14
C GLY A 364 10.34 -26.65 17.33
N GLN A 365 9.90 -25.50 17.86
CA GLN A 365 10.38 -24.95 19.14
C GLN A 365 9.48 -25.30 20.32
#